data_AF-A0A139CNH5-F1
#
_entry.id   AF-A0A139CNH5-F1
#
_cell.length_a   1.000
_cell.length_b   1.000
_cell.length_c   1.000
_cell.angle_alpha   90.00
_cell.angle_beta   90.00
_cell.angle_gamma   90.00
#
_symmetry.space_group_name_H-M   'P 1'
#
loop_
_entity.id
_entity.type
_entity.pdbx_description
1 polymer ?
#
loop_
_entity_poly.entity_id
_entity_poly.type
_entity_poly.pdbx_seq_one_letter_code
_entity_poly.pdbx_strand_id
1 'polypeptide(L)' 'MKVKNIEVSMGVSVEIDGTWYKLGAGVTLDNDSQERSPELRKKAFEQAYNELEENIEERIYELKG' A
#
# COMPACT_ATOMS: atom_id res chain seq x y z
N MET A 1 3.03 -26.65 5.08
CA MET A 1 3.88 -25.43 5.16
C MET A 1 3.04 -24.33 5.81
N LYS A 2 3.51 -23.65 6.88
CA LYS A 2 2.80 -22.52 7.50
C LYS A 2 3.44 -21.21 7.00
N VAL A 3 2.64 -20.30 6.44
CA VAL A 3 3.09 -18.95 6.05
C VAL A 3 3.25 -18.13 7.31
N LYS A 4 4.45 -17.60 7.58
CA LYS A 4 4.75 -16.82 8.79
C LYS A 4 4.40 -15.34 8.64
N ASN A 5 4.76 -14.75 7.51
CA ASN A 5 4.55 -13.32 7.24
C ASN A 5 3.95 -13.14 5.85
N ILE A 6 3.15 -12.10 5.69
CA ILE A 6 2.62 -11.64 4.40
C ILE A 6 3.11 -10.21 4.19
N GLU A 7 3.86 -10.00 3.12
CA GLU A 7 4.28 -8.67 2.67
C GLU A 7 3.46 -8.31 1.42
N VAL A 8 2.84 -7.13 1.43
CA VAL A 8 2.13 -6.56 0.28
C VAL A 8 2.74 -5.21 -0.02
N SER A 9 3.35 -5.08 -1.19
CA SER A 9 3.88 -3.82 -1.72
C SER A 9 3.08 -3.36 -2.92
N MET A 10 2.68 -2.09 -2.95
CA MET A 10 1.95 -1.46 -4.04
C MET A 10 2.70 -0.22 -4.53
N GLY A 11 2.62 0.07 -5.82
CA GLY A 11 3.21 1.26 -6.41
C GLY A 11 2.38 1.80 -7.56
N VAL A 12 2.32 3.12 -7.68
CA VAL A 12 1.63 3.84 -8.76
C VAL A 12 2.57 4.86 -9.37
N SER A 13 2.39 5.14 -10.65
CA SER A 13 3.00 6.27 -11.33
C SER A 13 1.92 7.30 -11.62
N VAL A 14 2.11 8.53 -11.16
CA VAL A 14 1.14 9.63 -11.32
C VAL A 14 1.82 10.76 -12.08
N GLU A 15 1.14 11.31 -13.09
CA GLU A 15 1.60 12.51 -13.80
C GLU A 15 0.91 13.74 -13.21
N ILE A 16 1.69 14.71 -12.75
CA ILE A 16 1.21 15.99 -12.20
C ILE A 16 1.95 17.11 -12.94
N ASP A 17 1.20 17.98 -13.62
CA ASP A 17 1.73 19.10 -14.40
C ASP A 17 2.86 18.71 -15.38
N GLY A 18 2.71 17.56 -16.04
CA GLY A 18 3.69 17.05 -17.02
C GLY A 18 4.92 16.36 -16.40
N THR A 19 4.97 16.22 -15.07
CA THR A 19 6.04 15.52 -14.35
C THR A 19 5.53 14.20 -13.79
N TRP A 20 6.27 13.11 -14.06
CA TRP A 20 5.95 11.77 -13.55
C TRP A 20 6.55 11.52 -12.17
N TYR A 21 5.71 11.13 -11.23
CA TYR A 21 6.07 10.74 -9.87
C TYR A 21 5.80 9.26 -9.65
N LYS A 22 6.72 8.58 -8.97
CA LYS A 22 6.54 7.19 -8.52
C LYS A 22 6.27 7.19 -7.04
N LEU A 23 5.11 6.66 -6.65
CA LEU A 23 4.67 6.55 -5.27
C LEU A 23 4.46 5.08 -4.94
N GLY A 24 4.74 4.69 -3.71
CA GLY A 24 4.58 3.30 -3.28
C GLY A 24 4.34 3.21 -1.79
N ALA A 25 3.62 2.17 -1.40
CA ALA A 25 3.30 1.83 -0.02
C ALA A 25 3.48 0.32 0.18
N GLY A 26 3.80 -0.09 1.40
CA GLY A 26 4.09 -1.49 1.69
C GLY A 26 3.73 -1.83 3.13
N VAL A 27 2.94 -2.89 3.30
CA VAL A 27 2.48 -3.36 4.59
C VAL A 27 2.93 -4.81 4.80
N THR A 28 3.50 -5.07 5.96
CA THR A 28 3.85 -6.41 6.41
C THR A 28 2.92 -6.80 7.56
N LEU A 29 2.20 -7.91 7.40
CA LEU A 29 1.37 -8.49 8.44
C LEU A 29 2.01 -9.78 8.97
N ASP A 30 2.21 -9.82 10.29
CA ASP A 30 2.58 -11.02 11.02
C ASP A 30 1.37 -11.98 11.05
N ASN A 31 1.54 -13.20 10.54
CA ASN A 31 0.50 -14.21 10.50
C ASN A 31 0.70 -15.20 11.65
N ASP A 32 0.32 -14.78 12.86
CA ASP A 32 0.62 -15.55 14.07
C ASP A 32 -0.44 -16.62 14.41
N SER A 33 -1.67 -16.56 13.87
CA SER A 33 -2.63 -17.65 14.06
C SER A 33 -3.83 -17.63 13.11
N GLN A 34 -4.16 -18.81 12.57
CA GLN A 34 -5.48 -19.34 12.20
C GLN A 34 -6.49 -18.54 11.33
N GLU A 35 -6.32 -17.23 11.08
CA GLU A 35 -7.15 -16.49 10.12
C GLU A 35 -6.87 -17.01 8.71
N ARG A 36 -7.94 -17.31 7.98
CA ARG A 36 -7.83 -17.90 6.65
C ARG A 36 -7.07 -16.90 5.79
N SER A 37 -5.94 -17.33 5.24
CA SER A 37 -5.00 -16.46 4.50
C SER A 37 -5.61 -15.50 3.48
N PRO A 38 -6.78 -15.73 2.84
CA PRO A 38 -7.42 -14.73 1.97
C PRO A 38 -7.85 -13.45 2.70
N GLU A 39 -8.34 -13.54 3.93
CA GLU A 39 -8.85 -12.39 4.70
C GLU A 39 -7.69 -11.50 5.15
N LEU A 40 -6.60 -12.11 5.64
CA LEU A 40 -5.37 -11.40 5.98
C LEU A 40 -4.73 -10.71 4.76
N ARG A 41 -4.73 -11.37 3.58
CA ARG A 41 -4.25 -10.74 2.34
C ARG A 41 -5.10 -9.56 1.93
N LYS A 42 -6.43 -9.67 2.05
CA LYS A 42 -7.35 -8.56 1.75
C LYS A 42 -7.10 -7.38 2.68
N LYS A 43 -6.93 -7.65 3.98
CA LYS A 43 -6.60 -6.62 4.97
C LYS A 43 -5.25 -5.95 4.70
N ALA A 44 -4.20 -6.74 4.42
CA ALA A 44 -2.88 -6.20 4.04
C ALA A 44 -2.96 -5.32 2.80
N PHE A 45 -3.74 -5.74 1.80
CA PHE A 45 -3.95 -4.99 0.57
C PHE A 45 -4.73 -3.69 0.82
N GLU A 46 -5.82 -3.73 1.59
CA GLU A 46 -6.59 -2.54 1.94
C GLU A 46 -5.75 -1.52 2.73
N GLN A 47 -4.90 -1.99 3.65
CA GLN A 47 -3.97 -1.11 4.38
C GLN A 47 -2.93 -0.48 3.45
N ALA A 48 -2.28 -1.29 2.60
CA ALA A 48 -1.30 -0.77 1.65
C ALA A 48 -1.94 0.18 0.62
N TYR A 49 -3.20 -0.04 0.24
CA TYR A 49 -3.95 0.84 -0.65
C TYR A 49 -4.27 2.18 0.04
N ASN A 50 -4.79 2.17 1.27
CA ASN A 50 -5.11 3.40 1.99
C ASN A 50 -3.85 4.24 2.25
N GLU A 51 -2.75 3.62 2.68
CA GLU A 51 -1.46 4.32 2.83
C GLU A 51 -0.98 4.93 1.51
N LEU A 52 -1.19 4.22 0.38
CA LEU A 52 -0.82 4.73 -0.93
C LEU A 52 -1.70 5.94 -1.33
N GLU A 53 -3.00 5.86 -1.07
CA GLU A 53 -3.96 6.94 -1.34
C GLU A 53 -3.62 8.19 -0.54
N GLU A 54 -3.39 8.08 0.77
CA GLU A 54 -2.98 9.19 1.63
C GLU A 54 -1.67 9.82 1.14
N ASN A 55 -0.65 9.00 0.81
CA ASN A 55 0.62 9.50 0.27
C ASN A 55 0.45 10.25 -1.06
N ILE A 56 -0.46 9.81 -1.93
CA ILE A 56 -0.78 10.51 -3.19
C ILE A 56 -1.45 11.85 -2.89
N GLU A 57 -2.45 11.86 -2.02
CA GLU A 57 -3.19 13.07 -1.67
C GLU A 57 -2.30 14.13 -1.02
N GLU A 58 -1.47 13.74 -0.04
CA GLU A 58 -0.48 14.62 0.58
C GLU A 58 0.47 15.19 -0.47
N ARG A 59 1.00 14.34 -1.36
CA ARG A 59 1.93 14.77 -2.41
C ARG A 59 1.30 15.72 -3.41
N ILE A 60 0.05 15.49 -3.81
CA ILE A 60 -0.69 16.39 -4.70
C ILE A 60 -0.94 17.73 -4.00
N TYR A 61 -1.25 17.72 -2.71
CA TYR A 61 -1.46 18.94 -1.93
C TYR A 61 -0.18 19.78 -1.82
N GLU A 62 0.97 19.15 -1.52
CA GLU A 62 2.28 19.81 -1.52
C GLU A 62 2.62 20.48 -2.85
N LEU A 63 2.25 19.85 -3.98
CA LEU A 63 2.57 20.33 -5.32
C LEU A 63 1.66 21.45 -5.83
N LYS A 64 0.45 21.61 -5.25
CA LYS A 64 -0.51 22.69 -5.61
C LYS A 64 -0.39 23.94 -4.73
N GLY A 65 0.52 23.93 -3.75
CA GLY A 65 0.82 25.04 -2.84
C GLY A 65 1.59 26.18 -3.49
#